data_AF-A0A838KSG3-F1
#
_entry.id   AF-A0A838KSG3-F1
#
_cell.length_a   1.000
_cell.length_b   1.000
_cell.length_c   1.000
_cell.angle_alpha   90.00
_cell.angle_beta   90.00
_cell.angle_gamma   90.00
#
_symmetry.space_group_name_H-M   'P 1'
#
loop_
_entity.id
_entity.type
_entity.pdbx_description
1 polymer ?
#
loop_
_entity_poly.entity_id
_entity_poly.type
_entity_poly.pdbx_seq_one_letter_code
_entity_poly.pdbx_strand_id
1 'polypeptide(L)'
;MYAFPGGTVDRRDSDTAVAWAGPSATDWAHTLACSEGEARALVCAAVRETFEESGVLLAGPSADSLVSDTTDDDWERDRAALVDRSLAFADFLAERGLVVRSDLLHAWAHWITPEFEPRRYDTRFFLAVMPVGQRTRDVSGEADHVQWMRPSDACAGVDEGAMSMLPPTYVTVAEVAAYASANEALAAAAQRTITTVTPGVEIIDGEGFLVVDGCAQS
;
A
#
# COMPACT_ATOMS: atom_id res chain seq x y z
N MET A 1 -11.55 -5.79 11.57
CA MET A 1 -11.55 -5.70 10.09
C MET A 1 -10.09 -5.71 9.66
N TYR A 2 -9.73 -6.52 8.67
CA TYR A 2 -8.36 -6.63 8.18
C TYR A 2 -8.14 -5.69 7.00
N ALA A 3 -6.97 -5.05 6.97
CA ALA A 3 -6.53 -4.13 5.94
C ALA A 3 -5.00 -4.29 5.74
N PHE A 4 -4.50 -3.71 4.65
CA PHE A 4 -3.06 -3.52 4.46
C PHE A 4 -2.63 -2.19 5.10
N PRO A 5 -1.33 -2.01 5.43
CA PRO A 5 -0.78 -0.71 5.75
C PRO A 5 -1.14 0.33 4.68
N GLY A 6 -1.62 1.49 5.10
CA GLY A 6 -2.05 2.53 4.18
C GLY A 6 -2.94 3.57 4.84
N GLY A 7 -2.81 4.81 4.38
CA GLY A 7 -3.51 5.93 4.97
C GLY A 7 -3.71 7.09 4.02
N THR A 8 -3.98 8.24 4.59
CA THR A 8 -4.22 9.47 3.81
C THR A 8 -2.88 10.05 3.37
N VAL A 9 -2.81 10.46 2.10
CA VAL A 9 -1.67 11.23 1.58
C VAL A 9 -1.54 12.54 2.37
N ASP A 10 -0.39 12.76 3.01
CA ASP A 10 -0.04 14.02 3.64
C ASP A 10 0.39 15.01 2.56
N ARG A 11 0.07 16.30 2.73
CA ARG A 11 0.51 17.35 1.79
C ARG A 11 2.04 17.35 1.62
N ARG A 12 2.77 17.01 2.69
CA ARG A 12 4.23 16.90 2.74
C ARG A 12 4.78 15.69 1.96
N ASP A 13 3.94 14.71 1.62
CA ASP A 13 4.37 13.56 0.79
C ASP A 13 4.71 13.98 -0.65
N SER A 14 4.24 15.14 -1.09
CA SER A 14 4.54 15.72 -2.41
C SER A 14 5.89 16.47 -2.48
N ASP A 15 6.68 16.49 -1.40
CA ASP A 15 7.93 17.25 -1.33
C ASP A 15 8.96 16.76 -2.35
N THR A 16 9.44 17.67 -3.20
CA THR A 16 10.43 17.38 -4.24
C THR A 16 11.86 17.23 -3.70
N ALA A 17 12.11 17.58 -2.44
CA ALA A 17 13.39 17.37 -1.77
C ALA A 17 13.65 15.90 -1.40
N VAL A 18 12.61 15.05 -1.42
CA VAL A 18 12.74 13.61 -1.19
C VAL A 18 13.69 13.00 -2.21
N ALA A 19 14.83 12.48 -1.72
CA ALA A 19 15.78 11.75 -2.54
C ALA A 19 15.16 10.42 -3.00
N TRP A 20 15.46 10.03 -4.24
CA TRP A 20 14.65 9.07 -4.97
C TRP A 20 15.50 8.14 -5.83
N ALA A 21 15.18 6.85 -5.82
CA ALA A 21 15.75 5.84 -6.70
C ALA A 21 14.65 4.95 -7.28
N GLY A 22 14.82 4.54 -8.53
CA GLY A 22 13.82 3.79 -9.30
C GLY A 22 13.09 4.64 -10.34
N PRO A 23 11.93 4.17 -10.86
CA PRO A 23 11.11 4.92 -11.80
C PRO A 23 10.80 6.31 -11.27
N SER A 24 10.93 7.34 -12.11
CA SER A 24 10.74 8.73 -11.71
C SER A 24 9.28 9.00 -11.30
N ALA A 25 9.03 10.13 -10.62
CA ALA A 25 7.66 10.55 -10.33
C ALA A 25 6.83 10.71 -11.62
N THR A 26 7.46 11.10 -12.73
CA THR A 26 6.82 11.18 -14.06
C THR A 26 6.45 9.77 -14.56
N ASP A 27 7.32 8.77 -14.43
CA ASP A 27 7.02 7.39 -14.82
C ASP A 27 5.87 6.80 -13.97
N TRP A 28 5.87 7.11 -12.67
CA TRP A 28 4.78 6.75 -11.78
C TRP A 28 3.47 7.48 -12.13
N ALA A 29 3.52 8.73 -12.56
CA ALA A 29 2.34 9.47 -13.02
C ALA A 29 1.69 8.81 -14.24
N HIS A 30 2.50 8.32 -15.17
CA HIS A 30 2.01 7.53 -16.29
C HIS A 30 1.38 6.20 -15.83
N THR A 31 2.03 5.51 -14.89
CA THR A 31 1.58 4.21 -14.36
C THR A 31 0.26 4.33 -13.58
N LEU A 32 0.13 5.40 -12.79
CA LEU A 32 -1.02 5.66 -11.90
C LEU A 32 -2.11 6.53 -12.55
N ALA A 33 -1.90 6.94 -13.80
CA ALA A 33 -2.79 7.82 -14.57
C ALA A 33 -3.17 9.11 -13.82
N CYS A 34 -2.18 9.77 -13.23
CA CYS A 34 -2.38 10.98 -12.42
C CYS A 34 -1.31 12.05 -12.70
N SER A 35 -1.31 13.15 -11.93
CA SER A 35 -0.26 14.18 -12.05
C SER A 35 1.05 13.73 -11.42
N GLU A 36 2.19 14.30 -11.83
CA GLU A 36 3.50 13.98 -11.24
C GLU A 36 3.56 14.25 -9.73
N GLY A 37 2.98 15.37 -9.28
CA GLY A 37 2.92 15.70 -7.85
C GLY A 37 2.08 14.69 -7.06
N GLU A 38 0.96 14.24 -7.62
CA GLU A 38 0.10 13.22 -7.01
C GLU A 38 0.79 11.85 -6.99
N ALA A 39 1.45 11.45 -8.07
CA ALA A 39 2.20 10.19 -8.15
C ALA A 39 3.32 10.13 -7.11
N ARG A 40 4.08 11.23 -6.96
CA ARG A 40 5.08 11.38 -5.90
C ARG A 40 4.45 11.20 -4.53
N ALA A 41 3.36 11.92 -4.27
CA ALA A 41 2.69 11.88 -2.98
C ALA A 41 2.14 10.49 -2.66
N LEU A 42 1.56 9.79 -3.63
CA LEU A 42 1.07 8.42 -3.48
C LEU A 42 2.19 7.41 -3.16
N VAL A 43 3.31 7.50 -3.87
CA VAL A 43 4.47 6.62 -3.63
C VAL A 43 5.09 6.91 -2.26
N CYS A 44 5.32 8.18 -1.93
CA CYS A 44 5.84 8.57 -0.62
C CYS A 44 4.90 8.13 0.51
N ALA A 45 3.59 8.35 0.37
CA ALA A 45 2.60 7.89 1.33
C ALA A 45 2.63 6.37 1.49
N ALA A 46 2.70 5.60 0.39
CA ALA A 46 2.78 4.14 0.47
C ALA A 46 4.00 3.67 1.28
N VAL A 47 5.18 4.27 1.07
CA VAL A 47 6.39 3.92 1.84
C VAL A 47 6.28 4.37 3.30
N ARG A 48 5.80 5.60 3.53
CA ARG A 48 5.62 6.18 4.87
C ARG A 48 4.64 5.36 5.71
N GLU A 49 3.43 5.14 5.22
CA GLU A 49 2.38 4.39 5.92
C GLU A 49 2.81 2.94 6.18
N THR A 50 3.52 2.32 5.24
CA THR A 50 4.11 0.98 5.46
C THR A 50 5.06 0.98 6.65
N PHE A 51 5.90 2.02 6.79
CA PHE A 51 6.82 2.13 7.92
C PHE A 51 6.10 2.48 9.23
N GLU A 52 5.16 3.43 9.18
CA GLU A 52 4.35 3.84 10.33
C GLU A 52 3.59 2.65 10.93
N GLU A 53 2.92 1.83 10.12
CA GLU A 53 2.03 0.78 10.63
C GLU A 53 2.71 -0.58 10.85
N SER A 54 3.78 -0.90 10.11
CA SER A 54 4.41 -2.22 10.17
C SER A 54 5.88 -2.22 10.58
N GLY A 55 6.52 -1.05 10.64
CA GLY A 55 7.96 -0.90 10.86
C GLY A 55 8.82 -1.26 9.65
N VAL A 56 8.21 -1.60 8.51
CA VAL A 56 8.92 -1.96 7.27
C VAL A 56 9.17 -0.72 6.43
N LEU A 57 10.41 -0.50 6.01
CA LEU A 57 10.82 0.68 5.26
C LEU A 57 11.37 0.31 3.88
N LEU A 58 10.72 0.79 2.83
CA LEU A 58 11.16 0.66 1.43
C LEU A 58 12.08 1.84 1.04
N ALA A 59 13.20 1.96 1.77
CA ALA A 59 14.21 2.99 1.56
C ALA A 59 15.61 2.46 1.87
N GLY A 60 16.64 3.16 1.39
CA GLY A 60 18.03 2.81 1.66
C GLY A 60 19.01 3.96 1.41
N PRO A 61 20.29 3.79 1.76
CA PRO A 61 21.31 4.82 1.52
C PRO A 61 21.57 5.13 0.04
N SER A 62 21.18 4.23 -0.87
CA SER A 62 21.39 4.37 -2.32
C SER A 62 20.39 3.54 -3.12
N ALA A 63 20.42 3.67 -4.45
CA ALA A 63 19.64 2.86 -5.38
C ALA A 63 19.97 1.35 -5.32
N ASP A 64 21.11 0.97 -4.73
CA ASP A 64 21.61 -0.41 -4.73
C ASP A 64 21.56 -1.05 -3.33
N SER A 65 21.11 -0.33 -2.31
CA SER A 65 21.09 -0.80 -0.92
C SER A 65 19.77 -0.47 -0.24
N LEU A 66 19.45 -1.24 0.81
CA LEU A 66 18.27 -1.06 1.65
C LEU A 66 18.69 -0.98 3.11
N VAL A 67 17.87 -0.33 3.91
CA VAL A 67 17.93 -0.48 5.36
C VAL A 67 17.64 -1.95 5.69
N SER A 68 18.57 -2.62 6.37
CA SER A 68 18.45 -4.04 6.69
C SER A 68 17.69 -4.31 7.98
N ASP A 69 17.65 -3.33 8.89
CA ASP A 69 17.04 -3.46 10.20
C ASP A 69 16.49 -2.08 10.65
N THR A 70 15.23 -2.09 11.06
CA THR A 70 14.47 -0.93 11.53
C THR A 70 14.04 -1.11 12.99
N THR A 71 14.65 -2.04 13.73
CA THR A 71 14.12 -2.47 15.04
C THR A 71 14.67 -1.73 16.26
N ASP A 72 15.80 -1.02 16.14
CA ASP A 72 16.40 -0.27 17.24
C ASP A 72 15.53 0.92 17.72
N ASP A 73 15.73 1.35 18.98
CA ASP A 73 14.96 2.41 19.65
C ASP A 73 14.93 3.74 18.86
N ASP A 74 16.01 4.06 18.15
CA ASP A 74 16.08 5.27 17.33
C ASP A 74 15.09 5.23 16.14
N TRP A 75 14.86 4.06 15.55
CA TRP A 75 13.86 3.89 14.49
C TRP A 75 12.45 4.00 15.04
N GLU A 76 12.22 3.44 16.23
CA GLU A 76 10.91 3.50 16.88
C GLU A 76 10.53 4.93 17.27
N ARG A 77 11.49 5.72 17.77
CA ARG A 77 11.28 7.15 18.04
C ARG A 77 10.87 7.90 16.77
N ASP A 78 11.60 7.71 15.68
CA ASP A 78 11.32 8.43 14.44
C ASP A 78 9.99 7.98 13.83
N ARG A 79 9.67 6.68 13.89
CA ARG A 79 8.37 6.14 13.49
C ARG A 79 7.24 6.78 14.29
N ALA A 80 7.36 6.87 15.61
CA ALA A 80 6.36 7.51 16.46
C ALA A 80 6.19 9.01 16.10
N ALA A 81 7.28 9.69 15.77
CA ALA A 81 7.25 11.09 15.32
C ALA A 81 6.61 11.28 13.93
N LEU A 82 6.70 10.27 13.04
CA LEU A 82 5.96 10.26 11.77
C LEU A 82 4.46 10.08 12.03
N VAL A 83 4.09 9.08 12.86
CA VAL A 83 2.70 8.78 13.23
C VAL A 83 2.00 9.98 13.88
N ASP A 84 2.67 10.66 14.83
CA ASP A 84 2.11 11.85 15.49
C ASP A 84 2.27 13.15 14.66
N ARG A 85 2.91 13.03 13.48
CA ARG A 85 3.13 14.07 12.48
C ARG A 85 4.09 15.18 12.91
N SER A 86 4.80 15.02 14.03
CA SER A 86 5.83 15.96 14.49
C SER A 86 7.10 15.94 13.63
N LEU A 87 7.35 14.85 12.90
CA LEU A 87 8.41 14.74 11.89
C LEU A 87 7.78 14.59 10.50
N ALA A 88 8.29 15.32 9.51
CA ALA A 88 7.90 15.10 8.12
C ALA A 88 8.72 13.95 7.52
N PHE A 89 8.12 13.18 6.63
CA PHE A 89 8.79 12.05 6.00
C PHE A 89 10.02 12.43 5.16
N ALA A 90 9.96 13.59 4.49
CA ALA A 90 11.12 14.13 3.77
C ALA A 90 12.30 14.43 4.72
N ASP A 91 12.03 15.04 5.88
CA ASP A 91 13.05 15.35 6.89
C ASP A 91 13.62 14.07 7.49
N PHE A 92 12.77 13.10 7.84
CA PHE A 92 13.19 11.77 8.31
C PHE A 92 14.17 11.09 7.35
N LEU A 93 13.85 11.07 6.06
CA LEU A 93 14.74 10.49 5.05
C LEU A 93 16.05 11.28 4.92
N ALA A 94 15.97 12.62 4.91
CA ALA A 94 17.13 13.49 4.77
C ALA A 94 18.10 13.36 5.96
N GLU A 95 17.59 13.37 7.19
CA GLU A 95 18.38 13.23 8.42
C GLU A 95 19.11 11.88 8.49
N ARG A 96 18.50 10.83 7.92
CA ARG A 96 19.09 9.48 7.84
C ARG A 96 19.90 9.23 6.58
N GLY A 97 19.97 10.18 5.64
CA GLY A 97 20.66 10.03 4.37
C GLY A 97 20.06 8.92 3.49
N LEU A 98 18.74 8.79 3.50
CA LEU A 98 18.00 7.74 2.80
C LEU A 98 17.33 8.26 1.53
N VAL A 99 17.20 7.37 0.56
CA VAL A 99 16.42 7.57 -0.65
C VAL A 99 15.21 6.64 -0.64
N VAL A 100 14.07 7.13 -1.12
CA VAL A 100 12.90 6.27 -1.42
C VAL A 100 13.29 5.31 -2.54
N ARG A 101 13.01 4.02 -2.34
CA ARG A 101 13.23 2.96 -3.34
C ARG A 101 11.94 2.66 -4.07
N SER A 102 11.57 3.56 -4.98
CA SER A 102 10.32 3.45 -5.73
C SER A 102 10.31 2.24 -6.66
N ASP A 103 11.47 1.72 -7.03
CA ASP A 103 11.62 0.48 -7.80
C ASP A 103 11.18 -0.79 -7.06
N LEU A 104 10.99 -0.72 -5.73
CA LEU A 104 10.46 -1.83 -4.95
C LEU A 104 8.93 -1.90 -4.91
N LEU A 105 8.26 -0.84 -5.35
CA LEU A 105 6.82 -0.77 -5.44
C LEU A 105 6.36 -1.14 -6.83
N HIS A 106 5.24 -1.85 -6.90
CA HIS A 106 4.51 -2.10 -8.14
C HIS A 106 3.06 -1.67 -7.96
N ALA A 107 2.50 -0.91 -8.89
CA ALA A 107 1.08 -0.60 -8.84
C ALA A 107 0.25 -1.89 -9.01
N TRP A 108 -0.83 -2.02 -8.24
CA TRP A 108 -1.68 -3.22 -8.27
C TRP A 108 -3.12 -2.93 -8.67
N ALA A 109 -3.75 -1.96 -8.00
CA ALA A 109 -5.15 -1.61 -8.22
C ALA A 109 -5.43 -0.15 -7.87
N HIS A 110 -6.53 0.38 -8.39
CA HIS A 110 -7.03 1.72 -8.08
C HIS A 110 -8.53 1.63 -7.83
N TRP A 111 -8.96 1.95 -6.62
CA TRP A 111 -10.35 1.84 -6.20
C TRP A 111 -10.88 3.19 -5.72
N ILE A 112 -12.04 3.58 -6.26
CA ILE A 112 -12.78 4.74 -5.76
C ILE A 112 -14.03 4.23 -5.07
N THR A 113 -14.20 4.64 -3.81
CA THR A 113 -15.42 4.33 -3.05
C THR A 113 -16.63 4.96 -3.76
N PRO A 114 -17.75 4.23 -3.87
CA PRO A 114 -18.93 4.70 -4.62
C PRO A 114 -19.47 6.05 -4.13
N GLU A 115 -20.15 6.80 -4.99
CA GLU A 115 -20.61 8.17 -4.68
C GLU A 115 -21.66 8.25 -3.56
N PHE A 116 -22.45 7.19 -3.37
CA PHE A 116 -23.51 7.15 -2.36
C PHE A 116 -22.99 6.81 -0.94
N GLU A 117 -21.73 6.39 -0.81
CA GLU A 117 -21.12 6.13 0.50
C GLU A 117 -20.81 7.46 1.22
N PRO A 118 -21.13 7.59 2.52
CA PRO A 118 -20.93 8.85 3.26
C PRO A 118 -19.46 9.20 3.43
N ARG A 119 -18.56 8.21 3.36
CA ARG A 119 -17.12 8.40 3.36
C ARG A 119 -16.57 7.79 2.09
N ARG A 120 -15.79 8.58 1.36
CA ARG A 120 -15.23 8.16 0.08
C ARG A 120 -13.72 8.23 0.11
N TYR A 121 -13.10 7.18 -0.40
CA TYR A 121 -11.66 7.07 -0.56
C TYR A 121 -11.32 6.83 -2.02
N ASP A 122 -10.20 7.39 -2.45
CA ASP A 122 -9.62 7.23 -3.76
C ASP A 122 -8.24 6.55 -3.61
N THR A 123 -8.26 5.23 -3.51
CA THR A 123 -7.16 4.42 -2.98
C THR A 123 -6.37 3.76 -4.10
N ARG A 124 -5.05 3.95 -4.10
CA ARG A 124 -4.12 3.19 -4.93
C ARG A 124 -3.47 2.10 -4.10
N PHE A 125 -3.46 0.89 -4.61
CA PHE A 125 -2.82 -0.27 -4.00
C PHE A 125 -1.47 -0.53 -4.66
N PHE A 126 -0.49 -0.83 -3.82
CA PHE A 126 0.85 -1.19 -4.26
C PHE A 126 1.20 -2.59 -3.75
N LEU A 127 2.00 -3.31 -4.54
CA LEU A 127 2.61 -4.58 -4.18
C LEU A 127 4.11 -4.37 -3.99
N ALA A 128 4.65 -4.95 -2.92
CA ALA A 128 6.08 -4.99 -2.64
C ALA A 128 6.46 -6.31 -1.98
N VAL A 129 7.73 -6.69 -2.08
CA VAL A 129 8.29 -7.82 -1.34
C VAL A 129 9.01 -7.29 -0.10
N MET A 130 8.84 -7.98 1.02
CA MET A 130 9.52 -7.68 2.27
C MET A 130 11.04 -7.58 2.05
N PRO A 131 11.68 -6.44 2.38
CA PRO A 131 13.13 -6.31 2.36
C PRO A 131 13.81 -7.38 3.23
N VAL A 132 14.86 -8.00 2.70
CA VAL A 132 15.64 -9.00 3.43
C VAL A 132 16.24 -8.37 4.70
N GLY A 133 16.02 -9.02 5.84
CA GLY A 133 16.53 -8.60 7.15
C GLY A 133 15.51 -7.84 7.99
N GLN A 134 14.59 -7.10 7.35
CA GLN A 134 13.53 -6.41 8.07
C GLN A 134 12.47 -7.40 8.59
N ARG A 135 11.74 -6.96 9.62
CA ARG A 135 10.66 -7.73 10.24
C ARG A 135 9.48 -6.80 10.46
N THR A 136 8.28 -7.28 10.15
CA THR A 136 7.06 -6.61 10.62
C THR A 136 7.02 -6.65 12.13
N ARG A 137 6.50 -5.59 12.74
CA ARG A 137 6.22 -5.55 14.17
C ARG A 137 4.80 -5.06 14.40
N ASP A 138 4.24 -5.45 15.53
CA ASP A 138 3.01 -4.89 16.03
C ASP A 138 3.34 -3.56 16.71
N VAL A 139 3.30 -2.48 15.92
CA VAL A 139 3.77 -1.15 16.33
C VAL A 139 2.69 -0.08 16.23
N SER A 140 1.53 -0.42 15.64
CA SER A 140 0.41 0.51 15.61
C SER A 140 -0.40 0.38 16.91
N GLY A 141 -0.93 1.50 17.40
CA GLY A 141 -1.93 1.49 18.47
C GLY A 141 -3.35 1.26 17.94
N GLU A 142 -3.51 1.14 16.61
CA GLU A 142 -4.79 1.11 15.92
C GLU A 142 -5.16 -0.29 15.41
N ALA A 143 -4.17 -1.16 15.13
CA ALA A 143 -4.42 -2.55 14.79
C ALA A 143 -4.37 -3.41 16.05
N ASP A 144 -5.35 -4.32 16.19
CA ASP A 144 -5.37 -5.26 17.31
C ASP A 144 -4.22 -6.29 17.18
N HIS A 145 -3.85 -6.66 15.95
CA HIS A 145 -2.79 -7.62 15.63
C HIS A 145 -2.21 -7.40 14.22
N VAL A 146 -0.90 -7.65 14.07
CA VAL A 146 -0.21 -7.73 12.77
C VAL A 146 0.21 -9.18 12.49
N GLN A 147 -0.13 -9.70 11.30
CA GLN A 147 0.19 -11.09 10.94
C GLN A 147 0.60 -11.27 9.48
N TRP A 148 1.51 -12.21 9.24
CA TRP A 148 1.74 -12.79 7.93
C TRP A 148 0.81 -13.97 7.71
N MET A 149 0.07 -13.96 6.61
CA MET A 149 -0.88 -14.99 6.26
C MET A 149 -0.76 -15.32 4.77
N ARG A 150 -1.01 -16.58 4.38
CA ARG A 150 -1.14 -16.91 2.96
C ARG A 150 -2.40 -16.22 2.42
N PRO A 151 -2.35 -15.58 1.25
CA PRO A 151 -3.54 -14.93 0.68
C PRO A 151 -4.75 -15.86 0.58
N SER A 152 -4.54 -17.13 0.22
CA SER A 152 -5.59 -18.16 0.17
C SER A 152 -6.28 -18.39 1.52
N ASP A 153 -5.51 -18.41 2.61
CA ASP A 153 -6.03 -18.66 3.96
C ASP A 153 -6.83 -17.45 4.43
N ALA A 154 -6.40 -16.24 4.05
CA ALA A 154 -7.11 -15.00 4.34
C ALA A 154 -8.46 -14.92 3.60
N CYS A 155 -8.51 -15.36 2.34
CA CYS A 155 -9.77 -15.49 1.59
C CYS A 155 -10.71 -16.49 2.26
N ALA A 156 -10.22 -17.70 2.57
CA ALA A 156 -11.02 -18.72 3.24
C ALA A 156 -11.57 -18.22 4.59
N GLY A 157 -10.76 -17.51 5.36
CA GLY A 157 -11.20 -16.90 6.62
C GLY A 157 -12.33 -15.89 6.45
N VAL A 158 -12.36 -15.12 5.36
CA VAL A 158 -13.48 -14.21 5.04
C VAL A 158 -14.70 -15.00 4.60
N ASP A 159 -14.53 -15.99 3.72
CA ASP A 159 -15.63 -16.82 3.19
C ASP A 159 -16.34 -17.62 4.30
N GLU A 160 -15.59 -18.05 5.32
CA GLU A 160 -16.10 -18.74 6.50
C GLU A 160 -16.63 -17.79 7.60
N GLY A 161 -16.51 -16.48 7.41
CA GLY A 161 -16.95 -15.45 8.37
C GLY A 161 -16.06 -15.29 9.60
N ALA A 162 -14.86 -15.89 9.63
CA ALA A 162 -13.87 -15.74 10.69
C ALA A 162 -13.06 -14.43 10.58
N MET A 163 -13.00 -13.85 9.38
CA MET A 163 -12.35 -12.58 9.08
C MET A 163 -13.31 -11.65 8.35
N SER A 164 -13.07 -10.35 8.47
CA SER A 164 -13.83 -9.33 7.73
C SER A 164 -12.87 -8.38 7.07
N MET A 165 -13.05 -8.15 5.78
CA MET A 165 -12.29 -7.24 4.93
C MET A 165 -13.26 -6.35 4.16
N LEU A 166 -12.82 -5.13 3.83
CA LEU A 166 -13.54 -4.35 2.82
C LEU A 166 -13.33 -4.98 1.43
N PRO A 167 -14.28 -4.81 0.50
CA PRO A 167 -14.21 -5.38 -0.85
C PRO A 167 -12.90 -5.09 -1.60
N PRO A 168 -12.34 -3.86 -1.61
CA PRO A 168 -11.06 -3.61 -2.27
C PRO A 168 -9.91 -4.46 -1.72
N THR A 169 -9.88 -4.69 -0.39
CA THR A 169 -8.90 -5.54 0.27
C THR A 169 -9.11 -7.00 -0.10
N TYR A 170 -10.33 -7.53 0.01
CA TYR A 170 -10.63 -8.92 -0.32
C TYR A 170 -10.29 -9.26 -1.78
N VAL A 171 -10.71 -8.40 -2.72
CA VAL A 171 -10.41 -8.62 -4.16
C VAL A 171 -8.91 -8.58 -4.41
N THR A 172 -8.19 -7.63 -3.81
CA THR A 172 -6.72 -7.56 -3.94
C THR A 172 -6.04 -8.83 -3.40
N VAL A 173 -6.47 -9.32 -2.22
CA VAL A 173 -5.96 -10.58 -1.65
C VAL A 173 -6.26 -11.76 -2.57
N ALA A 174 -7.49 -11.88 -3.08
CA ALA A 174 -7.91 -12.97 -3.97
C ALA A 174 -7.12 -12.97 -5.29
N GLU A 175 -6.88 -11.80 -5.88
CA GLU A 175 -6.04 -11.69 -7.07
C GLU A 175 -4.60 -12.12 -6.80
N VAL A 176 -4.01 -11.71 -5.67
CA VAL A 176 -2.66 -12.13 -5.29
C VAL A 176 -2.61 -13.63 -4.99
N ALA A 177 -3.68 -14.20 -4.41
CA ALA A 177 -3.80 -15.63 -4.12
C ALA A 177 -3.77 -16.51 -5.38
N ALA A 178 -4.05 -15.95 -6.56
CA ALA A 178 -3.98 -16.67 -7.83
C ALA A 178 -2.55 -16.98 -8.30
N TYR A 179 -1.52 -16.36 -7.68
CA TYR A 179 -0.11 -16.57 -8.05
C TYR A 179 0.57 -17.53 -7.08
N ALA A 180 1.43 -18.42 -7.59
CA ALA A 180 2.07 -19.45 -6.77
C ALA A 180 3.26 -18.91 -5.95
N SER A 181 3.78 -17.73 -6.31
CA SER A 181 4.89 -17.09 -5.61
C SER A 181 4.85 -15.57 -5.69
N ALA A 182 5.55 -14.91 -4.76
CA ALA A 182 5.73 -13.46 -4.80
C ALA A 182 6.36 -12.97 -6.11
N ASN A 183 7.30 -13.73 -6.68
CA ASN A 183 7.95 -13.37 -7.95
C ASN A 183 6.95 -13.40 -9.12
N GLU A 184 6.04 -14.36 -9.15
CA GLU A 184 4.98 -14.40 -10.17
C GLU A 184 4.00 -13.23 -10.02
N ALA A 185 3.61 -12.90 -8.78
CA ALA A 185 2.77 -11.74 -8.51
C ALA A 185 3.46 -10.43 -8.94
N LEU A 186 4.75 -10.25 -8.64
CA LEU A 186 5.53 -9.09 -9.09
C LEU A 186 5.64 -9.02 -10.62
N ALA A 187 5.88 -10.15 -11.28
CA ALA A 187 5.93 -10.20 -12.74
C ALA A 187 4.60 -9.81 -13.38
N ALA A 188 3.48 -10.22 -12.76
CA ALA A 188 2.14 -9.81 -13.20
C ALA A 188 1.88 -8.32 -12.93
N ALA A 189 2.31 -7.80 -11.78
CA ALA A 189 2.18 -6.37 -11.45
C ALA A 189 2.92 -5.49 -12.46
N ALA A 190 4.11 -5.91 -12.91
CA ALA A 190 4.89 -5.18 -13.91
C ALA A 190 4.23 -5.10 -15.31
N GLN A 191 3.25 -5.98 -15.60
CA GLN A 191 2.50 -5.99 -16.86
C GLN A 191 1.06 -5.48 -16.71
N ARG A 192 0.65 -5.14 -15.48
CA ARG A 192 -0.71 -4.70 -15.18
C ARG A 192 -0.94 -3.29 -15.72
N THR A 193 -2.04 -3.10 -16.43
CA THR A 193 -2.60 -1.76 -16.67
C THR A 193 -3.54 -1.44 -15.52
N ILE A 194 -3.31 -0.32 -14.84
CA ILE A 194 -4.15 0.11 -13.73
C ILE A 194 -5.37 0.84 -14.28
N THR A 195 -6.54 0.26 -14.08
CA THR A 195 -7.83 0.91 -14.37
C THR A 195 -8.56 1.18 -13.06
N THR A 196 -9.19 2.35 -12.98
CA THR A 196 -9.99 2.72 -11.81
C THR A 196 -11.22 1.84 -11.70
N VAL A 197 -11.38 1.20 -10.54
CA VAL A 197 -12.56 0.46 -10.15
C VAL A 197 -13.44 1.36 -9.29
N THR A 198 -14.65 1.67 -9.78
CA THR A 198 -15.68 2.36 -9.02
C THR A 198 -16.88 1.44 -8.91
N PRO A 199 -17.08 0.74 -7.78
CA PRO A 199 -18.20 -0.18 -7.65
C PRO A 199 -19.56 0.55 -7.76
N GLY A 200 -20.51 -0.07 -8.45
CA GLY A 200 -21.92 0.24 -8.31
C GLY A 200 -22.53 -0.53 -7.15
N VAL A 201 -23.80 -0.24 -6.83
CA VAL A 201 -24.63 -1.12 -5.98
C VAL A 201 -25.82 -1.60 -6.80
N GLU A 202 -26.02 -2.91 -6.77
CA GLU A 202 -27.22 -3.56 -7.29
C GLU A 202 -27.98 -4.20 -6.13
N ILE A 203 -29.31 -4.14 -6.17
CA ILE A 203 -30.15 -4.76 -5.14
C ILE A 203 -30.68 -6.06 -5.71
N ILE A 204 -30.30 -7.19 -5.11
CA ILE A 204 -30.76 -8.53 -5.48
C ILE A 204 -31.50 -9.09 -4.27
N ASP A 205 -32.77 -9.47 -4.46
CA ASP A 205 -33.64 -10.01 -3.40
C ASP A 205 -33.76 -9.15 -2.11
N GLY A 206 -33.56 -7.83 -2.24
CA GLY A 206 -33.62 -6.88 -1.12
C GLY A 206 -32.31 -6.69 -0.37
N GLU A 207 -31.24 -7.38 -0.78
CA GLU A 207 -29.87 -7.19 -0.29
C GLU A 207 -29.05 -6.39 -1.32
N GLY A 208 -28.21 -5.47 -0.83
CA GLY A 208 -27.34 -4.66 -1.66
C GLY A 208 -26.00 -5.34 -1.91
N PHE A 209 -25.67 -5.57 -3.18
CA PHE A 209 -24.40 -6.15 -3.62
C PHE A 209 -23.57 -5.08 -4.33
N LEU A 210 -22.27 -5.06 -4.06
CA LEU A 210 -21.34 -4.24 -4.83
C LEU A 210 -21.10 -4.89 -6.19
N VAL A 211 -21.32 -4.14 -7.26
CA VAL A 211 -21.08 -4.57 -8.62
C VAL A 211 -19.85 -3.86 -9.15
N VAL A 212 -18.87 -4.62 -9.62
CA VAL A 212 -17.68 -4.07 -10.26
C VAL A 212 -17.83 -4.22 -11.76
N ASP A 213 -18.06 -3.11 -12.46
CA ASP A 213 -18.10 -3.11 -13.93
C ASP A 213 -16.74 -3.58 -14.48
N GLY A 214 -16.74 -4.67 -15.24
CA GLY A 214 -15.56 -5.19 -15.94
C GLY A 214 -14.94 -6.48 -15.39
N CYS A 215 -15.42 -7.05 -14.28
CA CYS A 215 -15.09 -8.43 -13.94
C CYS A 215 -16.06 -9.38 -14.65
N ALA A 216 -15.88 -9.53 -15.97
CA ALA A 216 -16.45 -10.67 -16.67
C ALA A 216 -15.73 -11.94 -16.19
N GLN A 217 -16.18 -12.53 -15.09
CA GLN A 217 -15.87 -13.92 -14.78
C GLN A 217 -16.87 -14.79 -15.52
N SER A 218 -16.40 -15.45 -16.57
CA SER A 218 -17.03 -16.61 -17.22
C SER A 218 -16.83 -17.87 -16.37
#